data_AF-A0A1U9K3Z8-F1
#
_entry.id   AF-A0A1U9K3Z8-F1
#
_cell.length_a   1.000
_cell.length_b   1.000
_cell.length_c   1.000
_cell.angle_alpha   90.00
_cell.angle_beta   90.00
_cell.angle_gamma   90.00
#
_symmetry.space_group_name_H-M   'P 1'
#
loop_
_entity.id
_entity.type
_entity.pdbx_description
1 polymer ?
#
loop_
_entity_poly.entity_id
_entity_poly.type
_entity_poly.pdbx_seq_one_letter_code
_entity_poly.pdbx_strand_id
1 'polypeptide(L)'
;MSRQHTSLDRLCREFARIVNGTPSVVNGVCFIQKFRNIRPTILGRRTRSLLVNPTFFTFENIDQRGRALNLGETVILQREINPFISALRKNGILVTALHNHWLFENPRLFYIHFESVENPITFARKVRQALRVLGE
;
A
#
# COMPACT_ATOMS: atom_id res chain seq x y z
N MET A 1 -21.63 7.44 19.79
CA MET A 1 -20.62 7.30 18.71
C MET A 1 -21.04 8.18 17.53
N SER A 2 -20.20 9.11 17.09
CA SER A 2 -20.56 10.12 16.08
C SER A 2 -20.70 9.52 14.68
N ARG A 3 -21.61 10.06 13.86
CA ARG A 3 -21.90 9.59 12.48
C ARG A 3 -20.69 9.63 11.54
N GLN A 4 -19.67 10.44 11.83
CA GLN A 4 -18.45 10.50 11.02
C GLN A 4 -17.58 9.25 11.20
N HIS A 5 -17.46 8.73 12.43
CA HIS A 5 -16.65 7.55 12.73
C HIS A 5 -17.17 6.32 11.96
N THR A 6 -18.50 6.15 11.92
CA THR A 6 -19.12 5.02 11.23
C THR A 6 -18.99 5.07 9.70
N SER A 7 -18.81 6.26 9.12
CA SER A 7 -18.61 6.44 7.67
C SER A 7 -17.19 6.11 7.22
N LEU A 8 -16.18 6.58 7.97
CA LEU A 8 -14.77 6.29 7.71
C LEU A 8 -14.50 4.79 7.86
N ASP A 9 -15.01 4.18 8.93
CA ASP A 9 -14.88 2.74 9.18
C ASP A 9 -15.42 1.90 8.01
N ARG A 10 -16.56 2.31 7.45
CA ARG A 10 -17.18 1.61 6.32
C ARG A 10 -16.32 1.70 5.07
N LEU A 11 -15.83 2.90 4.75
CA LEU A 11 -14.97 3.14 3.60
C LEU A 11 -13.64 2.39 3.75
N CYS A 12 -13.09 2.36 4.97
CA CYS A 12 -11.85 1.66 5.31
C CYS A 12 -11.99 0.14 5.10
N ARG A 13 -13.11 -0.44 5.58
CA ARG A 13 -13.44 -1.86 5.33
C ARG A 13 -13.65 -2.17 3.86
N GLU A 14 -14.27 -1.26 3.09
CA GLU A 14 -14.47 -1.44 1.66
C GLU A 14 -13.15 -1.42 0.88
N PHE A 15 -12.28 -0.45 1.17
CA PHE A 15 -10.93 -0.39 0.64
C PHE A 15 -10.20 -1.71 0.91
N ALA A 16 -10.16 -2.13 2.18
CA ALA A 16 -9.44 -3.33 2.60
C ALA A 16 -9.91 -4.59 1.88
N ARG A 17 -11.21 -4.71 1.62
CA ARG A 17 -11.78 -5.81 0.81
C ARG A 17 -11.25 -5.82 -0.62
N ILE A 18 -11.08 -4.66 -1.25
CA ILE A 18 -10.61 -4.55 -2.64
C ILE A 18 -9.15 -5.00 -2.75
N VAL A 19 -8.31 -4.63 -1.80
CA VAL A 19 -6.87 -4.95 -1.82
C VAL A 19 -6.53 -6.26 -1.12
N ASN A 20 -7.51 -6.98 -0.55
CA ASN A 20 -7.32 -8.16 0.30
C ASN A 20 -6.34 -7.87 1.44
N GLY A 21 -6.66 -6.85 2.24
CA GLY A 21 -5.92 -6.45 3.45
C GLY A 21 -6.82 -6.38 4.69
N THR A 22 -6.22 -6.02 5.82
CA THR A 22 -6.89 -5.88 7.11
C THR A 22 -7.02 -4.40 7.46
N PRO A 23 -8.24 -3.87 7.66
CA PRO A 23 -8.45 -2.46 8.00
C PRO A 23 -8.24 -2.19 9.50
N SER A 24 -7.78 -0.99 9.81
CA SER A 24 -7.81 -0.37 11.14
C SER A 24 -8.03 1.13 10.97
N VAL A 25 -8.75 1.76 11.90
CA VAL A 25 -8.87 3.22 11.94
C VAL A 25 -8.18 3.71 13.20
N VAL A 26 -7.14 4.50 13.04
CA VAL A 26 -6.31 5.02 14.13
C VAL A 26 -6.18 6.52 13.95
N ASN A 27 -6.51 7.31 14.99
CA ASN A 27 -6.43 8.77 14.97
C ASN A 27 -7.14 9.43 13.77
N GLY A 28 -8.27 8.86 13.32
CA GLY A 28 -9.02 9.38 12.17
C GLY A 28 -8.42 9.05 10.80
N VAL A 29 -7.36 8.23 10.75
CA VAL A 29 -6.74 7.73 9.52
C VAL A 29 -7.16 6.28 9.31
N CYS A 30 -7.63 5.97 8.10
CA CYS A 30 -7.76 4.57 7.72
C CYS A 30 -6.39 4.01 7.38
N PHE A 31 -6.06 2.86 7.95
CA PHE A 31 -4.84 2.10 7.70
C PHE A 31 -5.20 0.68 7.27
N ILE A 32 -4.71 0.25 6.11
CA ILE A 32 -4.91 -1.10 5.59
C ILE A 32 -3.58 -1.82 5.55
N GLN A 33 -3.53 -2.97 6.23
CA GLN A 33 -2.36 -3.82 6.29
C GLN A 33 -2.49 -5.02 5.37
N LYS A 34 -1.48 -5.25 4.53
CA LYS A 34 -1.28 -6.46 3.75
C LYS A 34 0.20 -6.80 3.79
N PHE A 35 0.52 -8.08 3.65
CA PHE A 35 1.91 -8.54 3.61
C PHE A 35 2.15 -9.39 2.37
N ARG A 36 3.32 -9.22 1.76
CA ARG A 36 3.77 -10.04 0.62
C ARG A 36 4.40 -11.34 1.12
N ASN A 37 4.35 -12.39 0.31
CA ASN A 37 4.87 -13.71 0.64
C ASN A 37 6.34 -13.90 0.18
N ILE A 38 7.14 -12.86 0.34
CA ILE A 38 8.56 -12.91 0.01
C ILE A 38 9.29 -13.63 1.15
N ARG A 39 10.32 -14.42 0.83
CA ARG A 39 11.12 -15.18 1.79
C ARG A 39 12.54 -14.62 1.94
N PRO A 40 12.73 -13.38 2.41
CA PRO A 40 14.05 -12.80 2.49
C PRO A 40 14.84 -13.34 3.69
N THR A 41 16.15 -13.25 3.58
CA THR A 41 17.08 -13.26 4.72
C THR A 41 17.60 -11.86 4.95
N ILE A 42 17.97 -11.54 6.20
CA ILE A 42 18.72 -10.34 6.58
C ILE A 42 19.84 -10.82 7.49
N LEU A 43 21.09 -10.43 7.19
CA LEU A 43 22.27 -10.94 7.92
C LEU A 43 22.30 -12.48 7.97
N GLY A 44 21.92 -13.12 6.86
CA GLY A 44 21.85 -14.59 6.73
C GLY A 44 20.68 -15.27 7.47
N ARG A 45 19.86 -14.54 8.23
CA ARG A 45 18.72 -15.10 8.97
C ARG A 45 17.42 -14.89 8.21
N ARG A 46 16.65 -15.96 8.02
CA ARG A 46 15.31 -15.89 7.43
C ARG A 46 14.39 -15.04 8.31
N THR A 47 13.64 -14.12 7.71
CA THR A 47 12.70 -13.25 8.43
C THR A 47 11.29 -13.37 7.87
N ARG A 48 10.30 -13.20 8.77
CA ARG A 48 8.87 -13.01 8.46
C ARG A 48 8.35 -11.73 9.12
N SER A 49 9.26 -10.83 9.51
CA SER A 49 8.91 -9.61 10.22
C SER A 49 7.98 -8.75 9.36
N LEU A 50 6.95 -8.19 10.00
CA LEU A 50 6.00 -7.28 9.38
C LEU A 50 6.67 -5.99 8.87
N LEU A 51 7.86 -5.68 9.37
CA LEU A 51 8.69 -4.55 8.93
C LEU A 51 9.38 -4.79 7.57
N VAL A 52 9.42 -6.05 7.10
CA VAL A 52 10.21 -6.42 5.91
C VAL A 52 9.34 -6.60 4.68
N ASN A 53 8.17 -7.23 4.82
CA ASN A 53 7.28 -7.54 3.70
C ASN A 53 5.97 -6.72 3.65
N PRO A 54 5.95 -5.41 3.96
CA PRO A 54 4.71 -4.65 3.99
C PRO A 54 4.14 -4.40 2.59
N THR A 55 2.81 -4.35 2.53
CA THR A 55 2.02 -3.64 1.53
C THR A 55 0.96 -2.88 2.31
N PHE A 56 1.16 -1.58 2.48
CA PHE A 56 0.33 -0.74 3.33
C PHE A 56 -0.37 0.33 2.51
N PHE A 57 -1.55 0.72 2.99
CA PHE A 57 -2.31 1.83 2.44
C PHE A 57 -2.85 2.68 3.57
N THR A 58 -2.89 3.99 3.35
CA THR A 58 -3.65 4.91 4.17
C THR A 58 -4.54 5.79 3.33
N PHE A 59 -5.63 6.26 3.93
CA PHE A 59 -6.29 7.45 3.45
C PHE A 59 -6.86 8.27 4.61
N GLU A 60 -6.88 9.58 4.40
CA GLU A 60 -7.34 10.57 5.37
C GLU A 60 -7.73 11.88 4.67
N ASN A 61 -8.17 12.87 5.45
CA ASN A 61 -8.50 14.21 4.97
C ASN A 61 -9.51 14.20 3.81
N ILE A 62 -10.68 13.58 4.04
CA ILE A 62 -11.74 13.47 3.03
C ILE A 62 -12.43 14.83 2.85
N ASP A 63 -12.35 15.39 1.63
CA ASP A 63 -12.99 16.66 1.28
C ASP A 63 -14.52 16.51 1.03
N GLN A 64 -15.21 17.65 0.84
CA GLN A 64 -16.66 17.67 0.58
C GLN A 64 -17.07 16.94 -0.71
N ARG A 65 -16.12 16.68 -1.63
CA ARG A 65 -16.32 15.94 -2.88
C ARG A 65 -15.99 14.45 -2.72
N GLY A 66 -15.65 14.00 -1.51
CA GLY A 66 -15.31 12.61 -1.21
C GLY A 66 -13.94 12.18 -1.72
N ARG A 67 -13.03 13.12 -2.00
CA ARG A 67 -11.62 12.83 -2.32
C ARG A 67 -10.79 12.86 -1.04
N ALA A 68 -9.80 11.98 -0.96
CA ALA A 68 -8.91 11.87 0.19
C ALA A 68 -7.46 12.00 -0.27
N LEU A 69 -6.55 12.31 0.66
CA LEU A 69 -5.14 11.98 0.47
C LEU A 69 -5.02 10.46 0.62
N ASN A 70 -4.56 9.78 -0.42
CA ASN A 70 -4.32 8.34 -0.41
C ASN A 70 -2.83 8.08 -0.55
N LEU A 71 -2.28 7.26 0.34
CA LEU A 71 -0.88 6.85 0.32
C LEU A 71 -0.80 5.33 0.22
N GLY A 72 0.24 4.84 -0.45
CA GLY A 72 0.56 3.43 -0.49
C GLY A 72 2.06 3.19 -0.43
N GLU A 73 2.43 2.11 0.25
CA GLU A 73 3.79 1.59 0.31
C GLU A 73 3.75 0.09 0.01
N THR A 74 4.72 -0.42 -0.75
CA THR A 74 4.93 -1.87 -0.81
C THR A 74 6.40 -2.21 -0.94
N VAL A 75 6.79 -3.32 -0.31
CA VAL A 75 8.02 -4.01 -0.67
C VAL A 75 7.92 -4.49 -2.12
N ILE A 76 9.04 -4.41 -2.85
CA ILE A 76 9.12 -4.75 -4.25
C ILE A 76 10.48 -5.39 -4.57
N LEU A 77 10.46 -6.42 -5.41
CA LEU A 77 11.69 -7.05 -5.89
C LEU A 77 12.28 -6.21 -7.02
N GLN A 78 13.61 -6.25 -7.19
CA GLN A 78 14.28 -5.44 -8.21
C GLN A 78 13.69 -5.59 -9.62
N ARG A 79 13.31 -6.82 -10.01
CA ARG A 79 12.69 -7.11 -11.32
C ARG A 79 11.28 -6.53 -11.49
N GLU A 80 10.60 -6.20 -10.40
CA GLU A 80 9.21 -5.74 -10.39
C GLU A 80 9.09 -4.20 -10.45
N ILE A 81 10.20 -3.47 -10.21
CA ILE A 81 10.23 -2.00 -10.10
C ILE A 81 9.56 -1.34 -11.31
N ASN A 82 10.11 -1.54 -12.51
CA ASN A 82 9.61 -0.88 -13.71
C ASN A 82 8.19 -1.34 -14.11
N PRO A 83 7.85 -2.64 -14.06
CA PRO A 83 6.48 -3.09 -14.25
C PRO A 83 5.47 -2.39 -13.33
N PHE A 84 5.78 -2.28 -12.04
CA PHE A 84 4.88 -1.68 -11.07
C PHE A 84 4.78 -0.16 -11.21
N ILE A 85 5.90 0.54 -11.40
CA ILE A 85 5.90 1.99 -11.70
C ILE A 85 5.04 2.28 -12.94
N SER A 86 5.20 1.49 -14.00
CA SER A 86 4.43 1.66 -15.23
C SER A 86 2.94 1.43 -15.00
N ALA A 87 2.58 0.43 -14.21
CA ALA A 87 1.19 0.13 -13.88
C ALA A 87 0.54 1.23 -13.01
N LEU A 88 1.27 1.79 -12.05
CA LEU A 88 0.81 2.94 -11.24
C LEU A 88 0.60 4.18 -12.10
N ARG A 89 1.58 4.53 -12.94
CA ARG A 89 1.50 5.71 -13.83
C ARG A 89 0.37 5.59 -14.85
N LYS A 90 0.16 4.39 -15.42
CA LYS A 90 -0.98 4.13 -16.33
C LYS A 90 -2.34 4.39 -15.66
N ASN A 91 -2.41 4.26 -14.33
CA ASN A 91 -3.60 4.55 -13.54
C ASN A 91 -3.66 5.99 -12.98
N GLY A 92 -2.72 6.85 -13.36
CA GLY A 92 -2.63 8.23 -12.88
C GLY A 92 -2.21 8.35 -11.41
N ILE A 93 -1.53 7.33 -10.87
CA ILE A 93 -0.98 7.35 -9.51
C ILE A 93 0.47 7.82 -9.56
N LEU A 94 0.81 8.79 -8.70
CA LEU A 94 2.16 9.33 -8.61
C LEU A 94 3.07 8.38 -7.83
N VAL A 95 4.27 8.14 -8.35
CA VAL A 95 5.34 7.43 -7.63
C VAL A 95 6.26 8.49 -7.04
N THR A 96 6.43 8.47 -5.72
CA THR A 96 7.12 9.55 -4.98
C THR A 96 8.48 9.15 -4.47
N ALA A 97 8.68 7.87 -4.11
CA ALA A 97 9.97 7.38 -3.65
C ALA A 97 10.20 5.92 -4.04
N LEU A 98 11.47 5.58 -4.25
CA LEU A 98 11.97 4.21 -4.41
C LEU A 98 13.31 4.12 -3.68
N HIS A 99 13.42 3.25 -2.67
CA HIS A 99 14.63 3.08 -1.86
C HIS A 99 14.68 1.69 -1.22
N ASN A 100 15.71 1.40 -0.42
CA ASN A 100 15.85 0.15 0.34
C ASN A 100 15.85 0.43 1.85
N HIS A 101 15.19 -0.42 2.64
CA HIS A 101 15.23 -0.32 4.12
C HIS A 101 16.40 -1.09 4.74
N TRP A 102 16.93 -2.09 4.03
CA TRP A 102 17.94 -3.01 4.52
C TRP A 102 19.18 -2.98 3.62
N LEU A 103 20.36 -3.26 4.20
CA LEU A 103 21.64 -3.28 3.48
C LEU A 103 22.12 -4.71 3.14
N PHE A 104 21.74 -5.69 3.94
CA PHE A 104 22.26 -7.06 3.89
C PHE A 104 21.14 -8.09 3.72
N GLU A 105 20.11 -7.71 2.99
CA GLU A 105 18.99 -8.58 2.65
C GLU A 105 19.23 -9.37 1.36
N ASN A 106 18.64 -10.56 1.29
CA ASN A 106 18.62 -11.38 0.09
C ASN A 106 17.25 -12.08 -0.05
N PRO A 107 16.54 -11.99 -1.19
CA PRO A 107 16.89 -11.24 -2.40
C PRO A 107 16.91 -9.73 -2.14
N ARG A 108 17.49 -8.94 -3.07
CA ARG A 108 17.48 -7.48 -2.98
C ARG A 108 16.05 -6.96 -2.91
N LEU A 109 15.73 -6.22 -1.85
CA LEU A 109 14.42 -5.64 -1.62
C LEU A 109 14.49 -4.12 -1.80
N PHE A 110 13.45 -3.59 -2.43
CA PHE A 110 13.17 -2.17 -2.48
C PHE A 110 11.80 -1.90 -1.89
N TYR A 111 11.52 -0.63 -1.62
CA TYR A 111 10.29 -0.11 -1.08
C TYR A 111 9.89 1.08 -1.93
N ILE A 112 8.66 1.07 -2.39
CA ILE A 112 8.12 2.09 -3.28
C ILE A 112 6.93 2.76 -2.62
N HIS A 113 6.93 4.09 -2.68
CA HIS A 113 5.89 4.96 -2.14
C HIS A 113 5.15 5.61 -3.29
N PHE A 114 3.82 5.70 -3.16
CA PHE A 114 2.95 6.27 -4.17
C PHE A 114 1.71 6.91 -3.57
N GLU A 115 1.18 7.92 -4.25
CA GLU A 115 0.11 8.76 -3.72
C GLU A 115 -0.85 9.28 -4.79
N SER A 116 -2.02 9.70 -4.34
CA SER A 116 -3.00 10.42 -5.15
C SER A 116 -4.02 11.17 -4.28
N VAL A 117 -4.62 12.22 -4.84
CA VAL A 117 -5.81 12.87 -4.27
C VAL A 117 -7.03 12.52 -5.08
N GLU A 118 -7.75 11.48 -4.65
CA GLU A 118 -8.97 10.99 -5.29
C GLU A 118 -9.85 10.21 -4.31
N ASN A 119 -11.00 9.71 -4.78
CA ASN A 119 -11.84 8.87 -3.95
C ASN A 119 -11.09 7.59 -3.51
N PRO A 120 -11.08 7.23 -2.21
CA PRO A 120 -10.34 6.07 -1.71
C PRO A 120 -10.66 4.74 -2.40
N ILE A 121 -11.91 4.54 -2.83
CA ILE A 121 -12.34 3.32 -3.49
C ILE A 121 -11.84 3.28 -4.93
N THR A 122 -11.77 4.42 -5.61
CA THR A 122 -11.13 4.52 -6.93
C THR A 122 -9.64 4.21 -6.83
N PHE A 123 -8.95 4.81 -5.85
CA PHE A 123 -7.53 4.52 -5.59
C PHE A 123 -7.31 3.02 -5.29
N ALA A 124 -8.12 2.43 -4.40
CA ALA A 124 -8.02 1.01 -4.05
C ALA A 124 -8.14 0.10 -5.29
N ARG A 125 -9.05 0.39 -6.21
CA ARG A 125 -9.24 -0.39 -7.46
C ARG A 125 -8.05 -0.27 -8.41
N LYS A 126 -7.56 0.95 -8.62
CA LYS A 126 -6.38 1.24 -9.45
C LYS A 126 -5.13 0.55 -8.91
N VAL A 127 -4.89 0.68 -7.61
CA VAL A 127 -3.77 0.02 -6.94
C VAL A 127 -3.93 -1.50 -7.00
N ARG A 128 -5.13 -2.04 -6.78
CA ARG A 128 -5.37 -3.48 -6.94
C ARG A 128 -5.03 -3.99 -8.34
N GLN A 129 -5.26 -3.19 -9.38
CA GLN A 129 -4.81 -3.52 -10.74
C GLN A 129 -3.28 -3.50 -10.84
N ALA A 130 -2.63 -2.47 -10.32
CA ALA A 130 -1.17 -2.35 -10.34
C ALA A 130 -0.48 -3.50 -9.59
N LEU A 131 -1.00 -3.91 -8.42
CA LEU A 131 -0.45 -5.01 -7.61
C LEU A 131 -0.39 -6.35 -8.36
N ARG A 132 -1.15 -6.54 -9.45
CA ARG A 132 -1.14 -7.80 -10.23
C ARG A 132 0.20 -8.09 -10.92
N VAL A 133 1.05 -7.08 -11.10
CA VAL A 133 2.38 -7.27 -11.71
C VAL A 133 3.42 -7.70 -10.67
N LEU A 134 3.05 -7.74 -9.39
CA LEU A 134 3.90 -8.22 -8.31
C LEU A 134 3.69 -9.72 -8.12
N GLY A 135 4.78 -10.47 -8.03
CA GLY A 135 4.74 -11.90 -7.70
C GLY A 135 4.41 -12.16 -6.23
N GLU A 136 4.22 -13.42 -5.88
CA GLU A 136 4.10 -13.84 -4.48
C GLU A 136 5.46 -13.92 -3.78
#